data_AF-A0A0S8JK61-F1
#
_entry.id   AF-A0A0S8JK61-F1
#
_cell.length_a   1.000
_cell.length_b   1.000
_cell.length_c   1.000
_cell.angle_alpha   90.00
_cell.angle_beta   90.00
_cell.angle_gamma   90.00
#
_symmetry.space_group_name_H-M   'P 1'
#
loop_
_entity.id
_entity.type
_entity.pdbx_description
1 polymer ?
#
loop_
_entity_poly.entity_id
_entity_poly.type
_entity_poly.pdbx_seq_one_letter_code
_entity_poly.pdbx_strand_id
1 'polypeptide(L)'
;MQRVLIVVAIIAILALIAVPNFLEAQLRAKVSRIQTDMRTIKTAMEAYFVDHNSYCCDDANSTCAQPGWNESYFPLGYPQLTTPVAYLTGGYYRDI
;
A
#
# COMPACT_ATOMS: atom_id res chain seq x y z
N MET A 1 -11.45 43.85 -23.45
CA MET A 1 -11.47 42.54 -24.14
C MET A 1 -10.05 42.01 -24.43
N GLN A 2 -9.18 42.71 -25.19
CA GLN A 2 -7.89 42.14 -25.65
C GLN A 2 -6.90 41.71 -24.55
N ARG A 3 -6.87 42.41 -23.42
CA ARG A 3 -5.88 42.19 -22.34
C ARG A 3 -5.99 40.81 -21.67
N VAL A 4 -7.19 40.23 -21.65
CA VAL A 4 -7.46 38.94 -20.97
C VAL A 4 -7.12 37.75 -21.88
N LEU A 5 -7.28 37.91 -23.20
CA LEU A 5 -7.06 36.82 -24.17
C LEU A 5 -5.60 36.36 -24.22
N ILE A 6 -4.67 37.31 -24.19
CA ILE A 6 -3.23 37.01 -24.22
C ILE A 6 -2.83 36.25 -22.95
N VAL A 7 -3.39 36.62 -21.79
CA VAL A 7 -3.10 35.96 -20.52
C VAL A 7 -3.57 34.51 -20.53
N VAL A 8 -4.79 34.25 -20.98
CA VAL A 8 -5.33 32.88 -21.07
C VAL A 8 -4.52 32.02 -22.06
N ALA A 9 -4.11 32.60 -23.20
CA ALA A 9 -3.30 31.90 -24.20
C ALA A 9 -1.94 31.44 -23.62
N ILE A 10 -1.26 32.30 -22.86
CA ILE A 10 0.04 31.95 -22.25
C ILE A 10 -0.13 30.88 -21.16
N ILE A 11 -1.16 31.00 -20.30
CA ILE A 11 -1.43 30.00 -19.26
C ILE A 11 -1.74 28.61 -19.87
N ALA A 12 -2.48 28.58 -20.98
CA ALA A 12 -2.80 27.33 -21.68
C ALA A 12 -1.53 26.62 -22.20
N ILE A 13 -0.57 27.36 -22.76
CA ILE A 13 0.71 26.80 -23.25
C ILE A 13 1.53 26.24 -22.08
N LEU A 14 1.63 26.97 -20.97
CA LEU A 14 2.36 26.52 -19.78
C LEU A 14 1.71 25.27 -19.17
N ALA A 15 0.38 25.24 -19.07
CA ALA A 15 -0.36 24.09 -18.58
C ALA A 15 -0.16 22.85 -19.46
N LEU A 16 -0.15 23.01 -20.79
CA LEU A 16 0.05 21.90 -21.72
C LEU A 16 1.39 21.16 -21.49
N ILE A 17 2.46 21.90 -21.18
CA ILE A 17 3.80 21.33 -20.90
C ILE A 17 3.86 20.74 -19.49
N ALA A 18 3.24 21.40 -18.51
CA ALA A 18 3.30 21.01 -17.11
C ALA A 18 2.43 19.77 -16.79
N VAL A 19 1.26 19.63 -17.41
CA VAL A 19 0.31 18.54 -17.18
C VAL A 19 0.95 17.15 -17.36
N PRO A 20 1.58 16.78 -18.49
CA PRO A 20 2.14 15.44 -18.66
C PRO A 20 3.21 15.13 -17.60
N ASN A 21 4.11 16.07 -17.32
CA ASN A 21 5.13 15.90 -16.28
C ASN A 21 4.52 15.76 -14.87
N PHE A 22 3.47 16.52 -14.58
CA PHE A 22 2.76 16.43 -13.30
C PHE A 22 2.05 15.09 -13.11
N LEU A 23 1.50 14.51 -14.19
CA LEU A 23 0.90 13.18 -14.16
C LEU A 23 1.97 12.10 -13.93
N GLU A 24 3.09 12.16 -14.63
CA GLU A 24 4.21 11.23 -14.42
C GLU A 24 4.79 11.32 -13.00
N ALA A 25 4.95 12.53 -12.47
CA ALA A 25 5.43 12.74 -11.10
C ALA A 25 4.47 12.13 -10.06
N GLN A 26 3.15 12.29 -10.24
CA GLN A 26 2.16 11.66 -9.37
C GLN A 26 2.22 10.13 -9.43
N LEU A 27 2.35 9.56 -10.64
CA LEU A 27 2.49 8.12 -10.81
C LEU A 27 3.75 7.60 -10.13
N ARG A 28 4.89 8.26 -10.33
CA ARG A 28 6.16 7.91 -9.66
C ARG A 28 6.05 7.99 -8.14
N ALA A 29 5.39 9.02 -7.60
CA ALA A 29 5.17 9.15 -6.17
C ALA A 29 4.32 8.00 -5.62
N LYS A 30 3.24 7.62 -6.31
CA LYS A 30 2.40 6.47 -5.95
C LYS A 30 3.18 5.16 -5.99
N VAL A 31 3.96 4.93 -7.05
CA VAL A 31 4.80 3.73 -7.18
C VAL A 31 5.86 3.68 -6.07
N SER A 32 6.52 4.80 -5.77
CA SER A 32 7.52 4.90 -4.70
C SER A 32 6.92 4.61 -3.32
N ARG A 33 5.69 5.08 -3.07
CA ARG A 33 4.94 4.77 -1.85
C ARG A 33 4.68 3.27 -1.72
N ILE A 34 4.10 2.65 -2.76
CA ILE A 34 3.82 1.21 -2.77
C ILE A 34 5.11 0.41 -2.61
N GLN A 35 6.21 0.79 -3.28
CA GLN A 35 7.50 0.13 -3.10
C GLN A 35 8.02 0.22 -1.66
N THR A 36 7.76 1.33 -0.97
CA THR A 36 8.11 1.49 0.44
C THR A 36 7.24 0.62 1.32
N ASP A 37 5.93 0.59 1.08
CA ASP A 37 4.99 -0.27 1.79
C ASP A 37 5.37 -1.76 1.63
N MET A 38 5.76 -2.18 0.42
CA MET A 38 6.23 -3.55 0.15
C MET A 38 7.52 -3.91 0.89
N ARG A 39 8.46 -2.95 1.04
CA ARG A 39 9.67 -3.17 1.85
C ARG A 39 9.33 -3.35 3.34
N THR A 40 8.35 -2.60 3.84
CA THR A 40 7.85 -2.74 5.21
C THR A 40 7.23 -4.12 5.41
N ILE A 41 6.39 -4.58 4.47
CA ILE A 41 5.78 -5.92 4.52
C ILE A 41 6.83 -7.02 4.48
N LYS A 42 7.81 -6.93 3.59
CA LYS A 42 8.91 -7.88 3.51
C LYS A 42 9.64 -7.99 4.86
N THR A 43 9.99 -6.86 5.46
CA THR A 43 10.70 -6.83 6.75
C THR A 43 9.86 -7.47 7.85
N ALA A 44 8.54 -7.22 7.84
CA ALA A 44 7.61 -7.82 8.80
C ALA A 44 7.49 -9.34 8.63
N MET A 45 7.47 -9.83 7.39
CA MET A 45 7.46 -11.28 7.10
C MET A 45 8.77 -11.95 7.49
N GLU A 46 9.91 -11.31 7.25
CA GLU A 46 11.23 -11.81 7.68
C GLU A 46 11.32 -11.88 9.21
N ALA A 47 10.83 -10.86 9.93
CA ALA A 47 10.77 -10.88 11.38
C ALA A 47 9.86 -12.00 11.91
N TYR A 48 8.68 -12.19 11.30
CA TYR A 48 7.79 -13.30 11.63
C TYR A 48 8.46 -14.68 11.42
N PHE A 49 9.21 -14.83 10.31
CA PHE A 49 9.94 -16.06 10.02
C PHE A 49 11.03 -16.36 11.06
N VAL A 50 11.73 -15.34 11.56
CA VAL A 50 12.73 -15.52 12.63
C VAL A 50 12.08 -16.09 13.90
N ASP A 51 10.87 -15.64 14.24
CA ASP A 51 10.19 -16.04 15.46
C ASP A 51 9.41 -17.36 15.33
N HIS A 52 8.85 -17.66 14.15
CA HIS A 52 7.95 -18.81 13.93
C HIS A 52 8.52 -19.88 12.98
N ASN A 53 9.71 -19.66 12.42
CA ASN A 53 10.42 -20.55 11.49
C ASN A 53 9.57 -20.98 10.26
N SER A 54 8.60 -20.16 9.88
CA SER A 54 7.67 -20.37 8.76
C SER A 54 7.15 -19.02 8.29
N TYR A 55 6.85 -18.87 7.00
CA TYR A 55 6.19 -17.68 6.47
C TYR A 55 4.69 -17.76 6.69
N CYS A 56 4.05 -16.61 6.89
CA CYS A 56 2.60 -16.54 7.01
C CYS A 56 1.93 -17.13 5.74
N CYS A 57 1.00 -18.07 5.92
CA CYS A 57 0.21 -18.71 4.86
C CYS A 57 1.01 -19.56 3.84
N ASP A 58 2.04 -20.29 4.26
CA ASP A 58 2.86 -21.12 3.36
C ASP A 58 2.10 -22.36 2.79
N ASP A 59 0.89 -22.64 3.28
CA ASP A 59 0.08 -23.75 2.79
C ASP A 59 -1.15 -23.20 2.07
N ALA A 60 -1.36 -23.58 0.81
CA ALA A 60 -2.53 -23.20 0.00
C ALA A 60 -3.89 -23.62 0.60
N ASN A 61 -3.87 -24.37 1.71
CA ASN A 61 -5.03 -24.83 2.47
C ASN A 61 -5.00 -24.39 3.94
N SER A 62 -3.97 -23.62 4.34
CA SER A 62 -3.90 -23.01 5.66
C SER A 62 -4.52 -21.64 5.58
N THR A 63 -5.81 -21.63 5.88
CA THR A 63 -6.46 -20.42 6.33
C THR A 63 -5.54 -19.78 7.37
N CYS A 64 -5.19 -18.51 7.21
CA CYS A 64 -4.66 -17.68 8.30
C CYS A 64 -5.71 -17.49 9.42
N ALA A 65 -6.74 -18.33 9.47
CA ALA A 65 -7.67 -18.46 10.56
C ALA A 65 -6.88 -19.00 11.75
N GLN A 66 -6.70 -18.17 12.76
CA GLN A 66 -6.39 -18.69 14.09
C GLN A 66 -7.49 -19.71 14.50
N PRO A 67 -7.24 -20.59 15.49
CA PRO A 67 -8.27 -21.48 15.98
C PRO A 67 -9.48 -20.68 16.48
N GLY A 68 -10.63 -20.79 15.80
CA GLY A 68 -11.88 -20.06 16.14
C GLY A 68 -12.47 -19.18 15.04
N TRP A 69 -11.77 -18.99 13.91
CA TRP A 69 -12.29 -18.23 12.77
C TRP A 69 -12.89 -19.17 11.72
N ASN A 70 -14.15 -18.94 11.35
CA ASN A 70 -14.81 -19.66 10.27
C ASN A 70 -14.21 -19.24 8.92
N GLU A 71 -13.90 -20.22 8.07
CA GLU A 71 -13.29 -20.03 6.74
C GLU A 71 -14.15 -19.16 5.79
N SER A 72 -15.39 -18.83 6.18
CA SER A 72 -16.30 -17.94 5.43
C SER A 72 -16.02 -16.45 5.63
N TYR A 73 -15.18 -16.08 6.60
CA TYR A 73 -14.67 -14.72 6.77
C TYR A 73 -13.15 -14.78 6.73
N PHE A 74 -12.58 -14.98 5.53
CA PHE A 74 -11.17 -14.66 5.33
C PHE A 74 -10.99 -13.17 5.69
N PRO A 75 -10.32 -12.84 6.80
CA PRO A 75 -9.94 -11.45 7.02
C PRO A 75 -9.08 -11.11 5.81
N LEU A 76 -9.40 -10.01 5.13
CA LEU A 76 -8.61 -9.49 4.00
C LEU A 76 -7.26 -8.93 4.49
N GLY A 77 -6.59 -9.64 5.40
CA GLY A 77 -5.38 -9.28 6.11
C GLY A 77 -4.74 -10.50 6.75
N TYR A 78 -3.47 -10.35 7.13
CA TYR A 78 -2.70 -11.38 7.81
C TYR A 78 -2.72 -11.09 9.32
N PRO A 79 -3.71 -11.60 10.10
CA PRO A 79 -3.82 -11.29 11.53
C PRO A 79 -2.57 -11.71 12.33
N GLN A 80 -1.77 -12.65 11.83
CA GLN A 80 -0.50 -13.09 12.40
C GLN A 80 0.61 -12.03 12.37
N LEU A 81 0.51 -11.06 11.45
CA LEU A 81 1.47 -9.96 11.34
C LEU A 81 1.12 -8.79 12.28
N THR A 82 -0.08 -8.76 12.86
CA THR A 82 -0.51 -7.72 13.81
C THR A 82 -0.78 -8.25 15.22
N THR A 83 -1.11 -9.55 15.38
CA THR A 83 -1.43 -10.19 16.66
C THR A 83 -0.76 -11.57 16.76
N PRO A 84 -0.24 -11.98 17.93
CA PRO A 84 -0.11 -11.25 19.20
C PRO A 84 1.08 -10.26 19.25
N VAL A 85 2.00 -10.32 18.28
CA VAL A 85 3.13 -9.38 18.13
C VAL A 85 2.95 -8.61 16.83
N ALA A 86 3.02 -7.28 16.90
CA ALA A 86 2.84 -6.42 15.73
C ALA A 86 4.14 -6.28 14.94
N TYR A 87 4.27 -7.08 13.88
CA TYR A 87 5.36 -6.97 12.89
C TYR A 87 5.11 -5.87 11.86
N LEU A 88 3.85 -5.44 11.71
CA LEU A 88 3.45 -4.29 10.88
C LEU A 88 2.96 -3.14 11.74
N THR A 89 3.61 -1.97 11.62
CA THR A 89 3.13 -0.72 12.21
C THR A 89 2.13 -0.06 11.27
N GLY A 90 0.83 -0.31 11.51
CA GLY A 90 -0.26 0.48 10.92
C GLY A 90 -0.76 0.01 9.55
N GLY A 91 -1.52 -1.09 9.55
CA GLY A 91 -2.48 -1.41 8.48
C GLY A 91 -3.90 -1.06 8.92
N TYR A 92 -4.81 -0.80 7.97
CA TYR A 92 -6.21 -0.37 8.19
C TYR A 92 -7.07 -1.34 9.04
N TYR A 93 -6.54 -2.50 9.41
CA TYR A 93 -7.20 -3.49 10.26
C TYR A 93 -6.86 -3.18 11.72
N ARG A 94 -7.58 -2.23 12.31
CA ARG A 94 -7.65 -2.11 13.77
C ARG A 94 -8.30 -3.38 14.29
N ASP A 95 -7.63 -4.01 15.25
CA ASP A 95 -8.13 -5.17 15.98
C ASP A 95 -9.54 -4.84 16.51
N ILE A 96 -10.55 -5.56 16.02
CA ILE A 96 -11.86 -5.67 16.66
C ILE A 96 -11.92 -7.00 17.40
#